data_AF-A0A7W8S0P7-F1
#
_entry.id   AF-A0A7W8S0P7-F1
#
_cell.length_a   1.000
_cell.length_b   1.000
_cell.length_c   1.000
_cell.angle_alpha   90.00
_cell.angle_beta   90.00
_cell.angle_gamma   90.00
#
_symmetry.space_group_name_H-M   'P 1'
#
loop_
_entity.id
_entity.type
_entity.pdbx_description
1 polymer ?
#
loop_
_entity_poly.entity_id
_entity_poly.type
_entity_poly.pdbx_seq_one_letter_code
_entity_poly.pdbx_strand_id
1 'polypeptide(L)'
;MKKLLICLAVGFGLLLAIFANALWWMMNPEAPLNFSNPIWKWAVRMYGVTTAYQKSDLAFLMSSAAIVLGFAAAVLVFRRSRKRGQRKLDD
;
A
#
# COMPACT_ATOMS: atom_id res chain seq x y z
N MET A 1 -12.50 24.99 -2.28
CA MET A 1 -12.90 23.91 -3.21
C MET A 1 -11.71 23.08 -3.73
N LYS A 2 -10.67 23.66 -4.35
CA LYS A 2 -9.51 22.90 -4.90
C LYS A 2 -8.89 21.87 -3.94
N LYS A 3 -8.69 22.21 -2.65
CA LYS A 3 -8.13 21.28 -1.65
C LYS A 3 -9.04 20.06 -1.38
N LEU A 4 -10.35 20.26 -1.44
CA LEU A 4 -11.35 19.22 -1.18
C LEU A 4 -11.41 18.24 -2.36
N LEU A 5 -11.35 18.76 -3.60
CA LEU A 5 -11.23 17.95 -4.81
C LEU A 5 -9.94 17.12 -4.85
N ILE A 6 -8.81 17.70 -4.43
CA ILE A 6 -7.54 16.95 -4.32
C ILE A 6 -7.67 15.84 -3.27
N CYS A 7 -8.28 16.12 -2.12
CA CYS A 7 -8.48 15.11 -1.08
C CYS A 7 -9.36 13.96 -1.57
N LEU A 8 -10.44 14.27 -2.28
CA LEU A 8 -11.32 13.26 -2.90
C LEU A 8 -10.58 12.43 -3.96
N ALA A 9 -9.79 13.08 -4.83
CA ALA A 9 -9.00 12.37 -5.84
C ALA A 9 -7.94 11.45 -5.21
N VAL A 10 -7.29 11.90 -4.14
CA VAL A 10 -6.32 11.10 -3.37
C VAL A 10 -7.02 9.91 -2.69
N GLY A 11 -8.17 10.13 -2.06
CA GLY A 11 -8.96 9.05 -1.47
C GLY A 11 -9.44 8.04 -2.49
N PHE A 12 -9.94 8.51 -3.64
CA PHE A 12 -10.39 7.64 -4.73
C PHE A 12 -9.24 6.83 -5.34
N GLY A 13 -8.06 7.44 -5.51
CA GLY A 13 -6.86 6.74 -5.97
C GLY A 13 -6.41 5.63 -5.02
N LEU A 14 -6.45 5.88 -3.71
CA LEU A 14 -6.16 4.84 -2.71
C LEU A 14 -7.18 3.70 -2.77
N LEU A 15 -8.47 4.04 -2.90
CA LEU A 15 -9.54 3.06 -2.98
C LEU A 15 -9.38 2.17 -4.21
N LEU A 16 -9.08 2.75 -5.39
CA LEU A 16 -8.78 1.99 -6.60
C LEU A 16 -7.56 1.08 -6.43
N ALA A 17 -6.50 1.52 -5.75
CA ALA A 17 -5.32 0.69 -5.50
C ALA A 17 -5.63 -0.52 -4.61
N ILE A 18 -6.48 -0.33 -3.58
CA ILE A 18 -6.94 -1.42 -2.72
C ILE A 18 -7.81 -2.40 -3.52
N PHE A 19 -8.75 -1.91 -4.33
CA PHE A 19 -9.58 -2.75 -5.19
C PHE A 19 -8.76 -3.52 -6.23
N ALA A 20 -7.75 -2.89 -6.85
CA ALA A 20 -6.84 -3.56 -7.77
C ALA A 20 -6.04 -4.66 -7.08
N ASN A 21 -5.57 -4.44 -5.85
CA ASN A 21 -4.91 -5.46 -5.04
C ASN A 21 -5.85 -6.64 -4.77
N ALA A 22 -7.09 -6.39 -4.33
CA ALA A 22 -8.08 -7.44 -4.11
C ALA A 22 -8.39 -8.24 -5.38
N LEU A 23 -8.59 -7.57 -6.52
CA LEU A 23 -8.81 -8.22 -7.82
C LEU A 23 -7.62 -9.08 -8.23
N TRP A 24 -6.40 -8.60 -8.02
CA TRP A 24 -5.20 -9.36 -8.34
C TRP A 24 -5.12 -10.67 -7.53
N TRP A 25 -5.44 -10.61 -6.23
CA TRP A 25 -5.53 -11.78 -5.36
C TRP A 25 -6.65 -12.75 -5.74
N MET A 26 -7.81 -12.24 -6.19
CA MET A 26 -8.90 -13.09 -6.72
C MET A 26 -8.50 -13.79 -8.03
N MET A 27 -7.75 -13.12 -8.90
CA MET A 27 -7.33 -13.67 -10.19
C MET A 27 -6.12 -14.62 -10.05
N ASN A 28 -5.32 -14.48 -9.00
CA ASN A 28 -4.11 -15.28 -8.79
C ASN A 28 -4.11 -15.95 -7.40
N PRO A 29 -5.09 -16.82 -7.10
CA PRO A 29 -5.19 -17.48 -5.80
C PRO A 29 -3.99 -18.39 -5.50
N GLU A 30 -3.37 -18.94 -6.54
CA GLU A 30 -2.22 -19.84 -6.47
C GLU A 30 -0.87 -19.13 -6.65
N ALA A 31 -0.83 -17.80 -6.53
CA ALA A 31 0.41 -17.06 -6.70
C ALA A 31 1.52 -17.65 -5.79
N PRO A 32 2.67 -18.06 -6.35
CA PRO A 32 3.72 -18.70 -5.56
C PRO A 32 4.40 -17.67 -4.67
N LEU A 33 3.87 -17.51 -3.46
CA LEU A 33 4.43 -16.64 -2.44
C LEU A 33 5.65 -17.32 -1.82
N ASN A 34 6.79 -16.65 -1.92
CA ASN A 34 8.04 -17.15 -1.33
C ASN A 34 8.06 -16.92 0.20
N PHE A 35 7.28 -17.71 0.93
CA PHE A 35 7.26 -17.70 2.40
C PHE A 35 8.57 -18.18 3.04
N SER A 36 9.53 -18.66 2.24
CA SER A 36 10.87 -19.02 2.72
C SER A 36 11.77 -17.80 2.93
N ASN A 37 11.39 -16.62 2.43
CA ASN A 37 12.10 -15.37 2.66
C ASN A 37 12.07 -15.00 4.18
N PRO A 38 13.18 -14.50 4.76
CA PRO A 38 13.25 -14.12 6.18
C PRO A 38 12.15 -13.16 6.63
N ILE A 39 11.71 -12.24 5.79
CA ILE A 39 10.63 -11.28 6.13
C ILE A 39 9.32 -12.02 6.38
N TRP A 40 8.98 -12.97 5.51
CA TRP A 40 7.78 -13.80 5.65
C TRP A 40 7.88 -14.76 6.83
N LYS A 41 9.04 -15.38 7.05
CA LYS A 41 9.26 -16.24 8.24
C LYS A 41 9.04 -15.47 9.54
N TRP A 42 9.53 -14.24 9.61
CA TRP A 42 9.31 -13.38 10.76
C TRP A 42 7.83 -13.04 10.92
N ALA A 43 7.15 -12.62 9.85
CA ALA A 43 5.74 -12.26 9.88
C ALA A 43 4.85 -13.46 10.26
N VAL A 44 5.04 -14.62 9.63
CA VAL A 44 4.29 -15.86 9.93
C VAL A 44 4.46 -16.26 11.40
N ARG A 45 5.69 -16.14 11.95
CA ARG A 45 5.96 -16.45 13.36
C ARG A 45 5.31 -15.45 14.31
N MET A 46 5.36 -14.15 13.98
CA MET A 46 4.79 -13.09 14.82
C MET A 46 3.26 -13.15 14.88
N TYR A 47 2.62 -13.47 13.75
CA TYR A 47 1.16 -13.56 13.64
C TYR A 47 0.60 -14.96 13.92
N GLY A 48 1.44 -15.94 14.28
CA GLY A 48 1.00 -17.29 14.66
C GLY A 48 0.31 -18.07 13.53
N VAL A 49 0.68 -17.79 12.28
CA VAL A 49 0.02 -18.34 11.10
C VAL A 49 0.47 -19.78 10.85
N THR A 50 -0.48 -20.71 10.78
CA THR A 50 -0.17 -22.15 10.64
C THR A 50 -0.69 -22.75 9.34
N THR A 51 -1.84 -22.29 8.83
CA THR A 51 -2.46 -22.86 7.62
C THR A 51 -2.09 -22.10 6.35
N ALA A 52 -2.20 -22.75 5.19
CA ALA A 52 -1.94 -22.12 3.89
C ALA A 52 -2.88 -20.92 3.64
N TYR A 53 -4.15 -21.04 4.01
CA TYR A 53 -5.15 -19.97 3.90
C TYR A 53 -4.76 -18.74 4.74
N GLN A 54 -4.37 -18.95 5.99
CA GLN A 54 -3.91 -17.85 6.85
C GLN A 54 -2.64 -17.16 6.34
N LYS A 55 -1.77 -17.87 5.62
CA LYS A 55 -0.58 -17.29 4.97
C LYS A 55 -0.98 -16.37 3.82
N SER A 56 -1.97 -16.75 3.02
CA SER A 56 -2.51 -15.92 1.94
C SER A 56 -3.21 -14.68 2.50
N ASP A 57 -3.99 -14.80 3.57
CA ASP A 57 -4.62 -13.67 4.25
C ASP A 57 -3.58 -12.68 4.81
N LEU A 58 -2.53 -13.20 5.45
CA LEU A 58 -1.41 -12.39 5.93
C LEU A 58 -0.76 -11.64 4.76
N ALA A 59 -0.58 -12.32 3.63
CA ALA A 59 0.03 -11.71 2.46
C ALA A 59 -0.82 -10.61 1.82
N PHE A 60 -2.14 -10.81 1.77
CA PHE A 60 -3.09 -9.77 1.38
C PHE A 60 -3.06 -8.55 2.31
N LEU A 61 -3.00 -8.78 3.63
CA LEU A 61 -2.90 -7.71 4.63
C LEU A 61 -1.60 -6.92 4.48
N MET A 62 -0.46 -7.62 4.34
CA MET A 62 0.84 -6.98 4.18
C MET A 62 0.93 -6.20 2.87
N SER A 63 0.39 -6.72 1.75
CA SER A 63 0.37 -5.98 0.48
C SER A 63 -0.53 -4.75 0.56
N SER A 64 -1.69 -4.85 1.21
CA SER A 64 -2.59 -3.72 1.46
C SER A 64 -1.94 -2.65 2.34
N ALA A 65 -1.26 -3.05 3.42
CA ALA A 65 -0.51 -2.13 4.27
C ALA A 65 0.62 -1.42 3.51
N ALA A 66 1.35 -2.16 2.66
CA ALA A 66 2.40 -1.58 1.81
C ALA A 66 1.83 -0.53 0.83
N ILE A 67 0.65 -0.79 0.24
CA ILE A 67 -0.04 0.18 -0.62
C ILE A 67 -0.40 1.46 0.15
N VAL A 68 -1.00 1.32 1.34
CA VAL A 68 -1.38 2.48 2.16
C VAL A 68 -0.15 3.31 2.55
N LEU A 69 0.92 2.66 3.03
CA LEU A 69 2.15 3.33 3.43
C LEU A 69 2.87 3.97 2.24
N GLY A 70 2.98 3.26 1.12
CA GLY A 70 3.57 3.78 -0.11
C GLY A 70 2.81 4.99 -0.65
N PHE A 71 1.48 4.92 -0.62
CA PHE A 71 0.63 6.03 -1.04
C PHE A 71 0.76 7.24 -0.10
N ALA A 72 0.78 7.02 1.21
CA ALA A 72 1.04 8.08 2.19
C ALA A 72 2.42 8.73 1.98
N ALA A 73 3.45 7.94 1.74
CA ALA A 73 4.79 8.42 1.43
C ALA A 73 4.81 9.27 0.15
N ALA A 74 4.17 8.79 -0.92
CA ALA A 74 4.06 9.54 -2.18
C ALA A 74 3.35 10.90 -1.99
N VAL A 75 2.27 10.93 -1.21
CA VAL A 75 1.56 12.18 -0.86
C VAL A 75 2.46 13.12 -0.06
N LEU A 76 3.21 12.61 0.94
CA LEU A 76 4.14 13.42 1.74
C LEU A 76 5.28 14.00 0.88
N VAL A 77 5.85 13.20 -0.02
CA VAL A 77 6.89 13.64 -0.96
C VAL A 77 6.35 14.72 -1.90
N PHE A 78 5.17 14.50 -2.49
CA PHE A 78 4.53 15.49 -3.35
C PHE A 78 4.27 16.81 -2.63
N ARG A 79 3.77 16.74 -1.38
CA ARG A 79 3.58 17.94 -0.53
C ARG A 79 4.88 18.66 -0.24
N ARG A 80 5.98 17.93 0.04
CA ARG A 80 7.30 18.53 0.27
C ARG A 80 7.85 19.20 -0.98
N SER A 81 7.77 18.54 -2.14
CA SER A 81 8.26 19.10 -3.42
C SER A 81 7.53 20.37 -3.81
N ARG A 82 6.20 20.42 -3.63
CA ARG A 82 5.42 21.63 -3.92
C ARG A 82 5.79 22.81 -3.03
N LYS A 83 6.00 22.57 -1.72
CA LYS A 83 6.47 23.62 -0.78
C LYS A 83 7.85 24.15 -1.14
N ARG A 84 8.75 23.29 -1.61
CA ARG A 84 10.12 23.69 -2.02
C ARG A 84 10.12 24.48 -3.33
N GLY A 85 9.23 24.15 -4.26
CA GLY A 85 9.04 24.92 -5.50
C GLY A 85 8.46 26.32 -5.26
N GLN A 86 7.55 26.48 -4.30
CA GLN A 86 7.00 27.81 -3.94
C GLN A 86 8.07 28.74 -3.36
N ARG A 87 8.92 28.25 -2.45
CA ARG A 87 10.02 29.08 -1.88
C ARG A 87 11.00 29.60 -2.93
N LYS A 88 11.27 28.84 -4.00
CA LYS A 88 12.17 29.28 -5.08
C LYS A 88 11.60 30.35 -6.01
N LEU A 89 10.28 30.59 -5.97
CA LEU A 89 9.62 31.61 -6.78
C LEU A 89 9.41 32.92 -5.99
N ASP A 90 9.56 32.88 -4.66
CA ASP A 90 9.41 34.02 -3.77
C ASP A 90 10.76 34.69 -3.42
N ASP A 91 11.89 34.05 -3.77
CA ASP A 91 13.27 34.58 -3.71
C ASP A 91 13.68 35.14 -5.09
#